data_AF-A0A7X7QIY5-F1
#
_entry.id   AF-A0A7X7QIY5-F1
#
_cell.length_a   1.000
_cell.length_b   1.000
_cell.length_c   1.000
_cell.angle_alpha   90.00
_cell.angle_beta   90.00
_cell.angle_gamma   90.00
#
_symmetry.space_group_name_H-M   'P 1'
#
loop_
_entity.id
_entity.type
_entity.pdbx_description
1 polymer ?
#
loop_
_entity_poly.entity_id
_entity_poly.type
_entity_poly.pdbx_seq_one_letter_code
_entity_poly.pdbx_strand_id
1 'polypeptide(L)' 'MTRKPKPKPPLTVTTQVALAAFLGCDRGTIARWADRGLPGGRRGPWDLSAVTRWMFCFGAWRSEAARDDVLSGSIGDVH' A
#
# COMPACT_ATOMS: atom_id res chain seq x y z
N MET A 1 -30.81 -2.90 -18.08
CA MET A 1 -29.55 -3.59 -18.42
C MET A 1 -28.39 -2.92 -17.69
N THR A 2 -28.04 -3.41 -16.50
CA THR A 2 -26.97 -2.84 -15.68
C THR A 2 -25.64 -3.34 -16.22
N ARG A 3 -24.86 -2.48 -16.90
CA ARG A 3 -23.52 -2.83 -17.37
C ARG A 3 -22.66 -3.12 -16.14
N LYS A 4 -22.26 -4.38 -15.93
CA LYS A 4 -21.24 -4.73 -14.94
C LYS A 4 -19.99 -3.91 -15.27
N PRO A 5 -19.41 -3.15 -14.31
CA PRO A 5 -18.17 -2.41 -14.58
C PRO A 5 -17.11 -3.40 -15.03
N LYS A 6 -16.41 -3.09 -16.13
CA LYS A 6 -15.25 -3.88 -16.57
C LYS A 6 -14.25 -3.92 -15.41
N PRO A 7 -13.71 -5.09 -15.04
CA PRO A 7 -12.67 -5.16 -14.01
C PRO A 7 -11.49 -4.31 -14.49
N LYS A 8 -11.18 -3.24 -13.75
CA LYS A 8 -9.93 -2.50 -13.97
C LYS A 8 -8.78 -3.48 -13.76
N PRO A 9 -7.74 -3.46 -14.62
CA PRO A 9 -6.56 -4.27 -14.37
C PRO A 9 -6.02 -3.94 -12.98
N PRO A 10 -5.68 -4.95 -12.14
CA PRO A 10 -5.16 -4.68 -10.81
C PRO A 10 -3.86 -3.91 -10.94
N LEU A 11 -3.79 -2.74 -10.31
CA LEU A 11 -2.55 -1.98 -10.18
C LEU A 11 -1.61 -2.82 -9.31
N THR A 12 -0.74 -3.57 -9.96
CA THR A 12 0.10 -4.58 -9.32
C THR A 12 1.52 -4.05 -9.27
N VAL A 13 2.13 -4.08 -8.09
CA VAL A 13 3.53 -3.74 -7.91
C VAL A 13 4.33 -5.03 -7.72
N THR A 14 5.43 -5.16 -8.44
CA THR A 14 6.22 -6.39 -8.48
C THR A 14 7.47 -6.34 -7.61
N THR A 15 7.89 -5.15 -7.18
CA THR A 15 9.11 -4.98 -6.37
C THR A 15 8.79 -4.33 -5.03
N GLN A 16 9.48 -4.81 -3.99
CA GLN A 16 9.34 -4.27 -2.64
C GLN A 16 9.73 -2.79 -2.58
N VAL A 17 10.67 -2.38 -3.46
CA VAL A 17 11.12 -1.00 -3.62
C VAL A 17 10.00 -0.11 -4.13
N ALA A 18 9.33 -0.52 -5.20
CA ALA A 18 8.24 0.26 -5.78
C ALA A 18 7.04 0.33 -4.82
N LEU A 19 6.79 -0.73 -4.04
CA LEU A 19 5.73 -0.69 -3.04
C LEU A 19 6.06 0.26 -1.89
N ALA A 20 7.31 0.21 -1.41
CA ALA A 20 7.81 1.10 -0.37
C ALA A 20 7.71 2.58 -0.81
N ALA A 21 8.12 2.88 -2.05
CA ALA A 21 8.00 4.20 -2.65
C ALA A 21 6.53 4.64 -2.78
N PHE A 22 5.64 3.74 -3.23
CA PHE A 22 4.20 4.04 -3.33
C PHE A 22 3.57 4.36 -1.97
N LEU A 23 3.99 3.66 -0.92
CA LEU A 23 3.47 3.84 0.44
C LEU A 23 4.23 4.89 1.26
N GLY A 24 5.20 5.59 0.68
CA GLY A 24 5.99 6.61 1.38
C GLY A 24 6.77 6.05 2.59
N CYS A 25 7.33 4.85 2.48
CA CYS A 25 8.04 4.21 3.60
C CYS A 25 9.28 3.42 3.14
N ASP A 26 10.03 2.89 4.10
CA ASP A 26 11.21 2.05 3.82
C ASP A 26 10.87 0.60 3.47
N ARG A 27 11.76 -0.05 2.70
CA ARG A 27 11.66 -1.48 2.36
C ARG A 27 11.58 -2.38 3.60
N GLY A 28 12.28 -2.01 4.68
CA GLY A 28 12.26 -2.75 5.95
C GLY A 28 10.87 -2.76 6.60
N THR A 29 10.12 -1.66 6.47
CA THR A 29 8.75 -1.55 6.94
C THR A 29 7.84 -2.49 6.16
N ILE A 30 7.99 -2.57 4.83
CA ILE A 30 7.26 -3.54 4.01
C ILE A 30 7.55 -4.99 4.44
N ALA A 31 8.81 -5.32 4.76
CA ALA A 31 9.16 -6.67 5.24
C ALA A 31 8.46 -7.00 6.57
N ARG A 32 8.44 -6.06 7.51
CA ARG A 32 7.74 -6.22 8.80
C ARG A 32 6.23 -6.38 8.60
N TRP A 33 5.63 -5.65 7.67
CA TRP A 33 4.21 -5.82 7.34
C TRP A 33 3.93 -7.15 6.65
N ALA A 34 4.82 -7.60 5.78
CA ALA A 34 4.74 -8.92 5.17
C ALA A 34 4.74 -10.04 6.22
N ASP A 35 5.61 -9.96 7.23
CA ASP A 35 5.63 -10.91 8.35
C ASP A 35 4.34 -10.86 9.20
N ARG A 36 3.55 -9.79 9.08
CA ARG A 36 2.24 -9.60 9.74
C ARG A 36 1.05 -9.87 8.83
N GLY A 37 1.27 -10.43 7.64
CA GLY A 37 0.21 -10.83 6.71
C GLY A 37 -0.20 -9.77 5.69
N LEU A 38 0.70 -8.86 5.30
CA LEU A 38 0.49 -7.99 4.14
C LEU A 38 0.16 -8.83 2.89
N PRO A 39 -0.91 -8.51 2.13
CA PRO A 39 -1.29 -9.25 0.93
C PRO A 39 -0.17 -9.24 -0.11
N GLY A 40 0.27 -10.41 -0.59
CA GLY A 40 1.45 -10.55 -1.47
C GLY A 40 2.73 -10.97 -0.74
N GLY A 41 2.71 -11.01 0.60
CA GLY A 41 3.80 -11.55 1.42
C GLY A 41 5.11 -10.77 1.25
N ARG A 42 6.24 -11.46 1.46
CA ARG A 42 7.57 -10.83 1.57
C ARG A 42 8.20 -10.45 0.24
N ARG A 43 7.78 -11.05 -0.87
CA ARG A 43 8.40 -10.89 -2.21
C ARG A 43 7.45 -10.44 -3.32
N GLY A 44 6.15 -10.27 -3.01
CA GLY A 44 5.15 -9.88 -3.99
C GLY A 44 4.74 -11.03 -4.93
N PRO A 45 4.03 -10.73 -6.02
CA PRO A 45 3.53 -9.40 -6.42
C PRO A 45 2.41 -8.89 -5.50
N TRP A 46 2.33 -7.57 -5.35
CA TRP A 46 1.37 -6.90 -4.47
C TRP A 46 0.27 -6.23 -5.29
N ASP A 47 -0.98 -6.64 -5.09
CA ASP A 47 -2.15 -5.89 -5.56
C ASP A 47 -2.34 -4.66 -4.66
N LEU A 48 -2.17 -3.46 -5.22
CA LEU A 48 -2.30 -2.21 -4.48
C LEU A 48 -3.69 -2.03 -3.86
N SER A 49 -4.74 -2.63 -4.46
CA SER A 49 -6.09 -2.55 -3.91
C SER A 49 -6.21 -3.35 -2.61
N ALA A 50 -5.60 -4.53 -2.57
CA ALA A 50 -5.55 -5.38 -1.38
C ALA A 50 -4.63 -4.78 -0.32
N VAL A 51 -3.46 -4.26 -0.71
CA VAL A 51 -2.53 -3.58 0.20
C VAL A 51 -3.18 -2.33 0.82
N THR A 52 -3.85 -1.50 0.02
CA THR A 52 -4.56 -0.32 0.52
C THR A 52 -5.61 -0.69 1.56
N ARG A 53 -6.42 -1.71 1.29
CA ARG A 53 -7.41 -2.23 2.27
C ARG A 53 -6.73 -2.72 3.54
N TRP A 54 -5.65 -3.49 3.42
CA TRP A 54 -4.89 -3.95 4.57
C TRP A 54 -4.31 -2.79 5.39
N MET A 55 -3.84 -1.73 4.73
CA MET A 55 -3.30 -0.54 5.39
C MET A 55 -4.34 0.19 6.25
N PHE A 56 -5.61 0.20 5.83
CA PHE A 56 -6.71 0.76 6.61
C PHE A 56 -7.19 -0.14 7.75
N CYS A 57 -7.15 -1.46 7.56
CA CYS A 57 -7.63 -2.41 8.57
C CYS A 57 -6.58 -2.72 9.65
N PHE A 58 -5.31 -2.84 9.26
CA PHE A 58 -4.24 -3.40 10.09
C PHE A 58 -2.93 -2.60 10.02
N GLY A 59 -2.77 -1.76 9.00
CA GLY A 59 -1.56 -0.96 8.80
C GLY A 59 -1.63 0.43 9.43
N ALA A 60 -0.85 1.35 8.87
CA ALA A 60 -0.63 2.69 9.44
C ALA A 60 -1.75 3.71 9.10
N TRP A 61 -2.63 3.42 8.15
CA TRP A 61 -3.62 4.37 7.67
C TRP A 61 -4.89 4.32 8.52
N ARG A 62 -4.88 5.04 9.63
CA ARG A 62 -6.01 5.08 10.59
C ARG A 62 -7.20 5.92 10.12
N SER A 63 -6.99 6.77 9.12
CA SER A 63 -8.01 7.62 8.48
C SER A 63 -7.58 7.96 7.05
N GLU A 64 -8.51 8.46 6.23
CA GLU A 64 -8.20 8.91 4.86
C GLU A 64 -7.22 10.09 4.87
N ALA A 65 -7.34 11.00 5.84
CA ALA A 65 -6.37 12.09 6.04
C ALA A 65 -4.94 11.56 6.30
N ALA A 66 -4.80 10.54 7.16
CA ALA A 66 -3.49 9.95 7.44
C ALA A 66 -2.89 9.23 6.22
N ARG A 67 -3.73 8.64 5.35
CA ARG A 67 -3.28 8.13 4.04
C ARG A 67 -2.77 9.28 3.19
N ASP A 68 -3.56 10.35 3.08
CA ASP A 68 -3.25 11.47 2.19
C ASP A 68 -2.00 12.21 2.64
N ASP A 69 -1.73 12.33 3.95
CA ASP A 69 -0.47 12.87 4.48
C ASP A 69 0.74 12.02 4.05
N VAL A 70 0.63 10.69 4.13
CA VAL A 70 1.67 9.74 3.71
C VAL A 70 1.90 9.79 2.19
N LEU A 71 0.81 9.85 1.40
CA LEU A 71 0.90 9.85 -0.06
C LEU A 71 1.28 11.22 -0.66
N SER A 72 0.93 12.32 0.02
CA SER A 72 1.31 13.68 -0.39
C SER A 72 2.74 14.04 -0.03
N GLY A 73 3.43 13.21 0.78
CA GLY A 73 4.77 13.49 1.28
C GLY A 73 4.81 14.54 2.40
N SER A 74 3.69 14.79 3.08
CA SER A 74 3.62 15.77 4.19
C SER A 74 4.17 15.24 5.52
N ILE A 75 4.70 14.01 5.56
CA ILE A 75 5.55 13.57 6.67
C ILE A 75 6.94 14.14 6.43
N GLY A 76 7.21 15.23 7.14
CA GLY A 76 8.28 16.19 6.90
C GLY A 76 9.69 15.61 6.71
N ASP A 77 10.45 16.35 5.91
CA ASP A 77 11.66 17.04 6.38
C ASP A 77 11.78 16.98 7.92
N VAL A 78 12.54 16.01 8.42
CA VAL A 78 13.14 16.08 9.75
C VAL A 78 14.64 16.18 9.51
N HIS A 79 15.11 17.42 9.45
CA HIS A 79 16.48 17.82 9.73
C HIS A 79 16.50 18.54 11.08
#